data_AF-A0A163J0J3-F1
#
_entry.id   AF-A0A163J0J3-F1
#
_cell.length_a   1.000
_cell.length_b   1.000
_cell.length_c   1.000
_cell.angle_alpha   90.00
_cell.angle_beta   90.00
_cell.angle_gamma   90.00
#
_symmetry.space_group_name_H-M   'P 1'
#
loop_
_entity.id
_entity.type
_entity.pdbx_description
1 polymer ?
#
loop_
_entity_poly.entity_id
_entity_poly.type
_entity_poly.pdbx_seq_one_letter_code
_entity_poly.pdbx_strand_id
1 'polypeptide(L)'
;GIRTVTDLYREWNDGLAGGYSIISLEQRWGVKWRQDDKEKKFYNRRRSIIATIEKYAEEHNITMETAVNLAEENRSRRSKSLHYLAEHNDTIFD
;
A
#
# COMPACT_ATOMS: atom_id res chain seq x y z
N GLY A 1 -11.03 -2.29 8.91
CA GLY A 1 -9.60 -1.98 8.70
C GLY A 1 -9.12 -2.71 7.46
N ILE A 2 -8.25 -2.09 6.68
CA ILE A 2 -7.73 -2.62 5.41
C ILE A 2 -6.94 -3.90 5.64
N ARG A 3 -7.19 -4.93 4.84
CA ARG A 3 -6.59 -6.26 4.99
C ARG A 3 -5.96 -6.82 3.72
N THR A 4 -6.30 -6.28 2.55
CA THR A 4 -5.79 -6.72 1.25
C THR A 4 -4.94 -5.63 0.62
N VAL A 5 -4.07 -6.03 -0.31
CA VAL A 5 -3.25 -5.08 -1.08
C VAL A 5 -4.13 -4.25 -2.02
N THR A 6 -5.21 -4.83 -2.54
CA THR A 6 -6.19 -4.14 -3.37
C THR A 6 -6.94 -3.03 -2.59
N ASP A 7 -7.41 -3.32 -1.37
CA ASP A 7 -8.04 -2.32 -0.50
C ASP A 7 -7.05 -1.22 -0.11
N LEU A 8 -5.79 -1.60 0.12
CA LEU A 8 -4.72 -0.66 0.40
C LEU A 8 -4.49 0.28 -0.80
N TYR A 9 -4.38 -0.28 -2.01
CA TYR A 9 -4.19 0.50 -3.22
C TYR A 9 -5.36 1.47 -3.46
N ARG A 10 -6.59 1.01 -3.20
CA ARG A 10 -7.79 1.86 -3.26
C ARG A 10 -7.76 3.00 -2.24
N GLU A 11 -7.46 2.73 -0.97
CA GLU A 11 -7.30 3.79 0.04
C GLU A 11 -6.22 4.80 -0.39
N TRP A 12 -5.14 4.29 -0.98
CA TRP A 12 -4.00 5.09 -1.39
C TRP A 12 -4.36 6.11 -2.49
N ASN A 13 -5.16 5.70 -3.49
CA ASN A 13 -5.48 6.52 -4.67
C ASN A 13 -6.85 7.21 -4.60
N ASP A 14 -7.88 6.49 -4.15
CA ASP A 14 -9.28 6.94 -4.20
C ASP A 14 -9.78 7.39 -2.82
N GLY A 15 -9.17 6.87 -1.76
CA GLY A 15 -9.63 7.07 -0.39
C GLY A 15 -10.72 6.06 0.02
N LEU A 16 -11.26 6.26 1.22
CA LEU A 16 -12.26 5.36 1.82
C LEU A 16 -13.50 6.13 2.23
N ALA A 17 -14.68 5.56 1.95
CA ALA A 17 -15.98 6.06 2.42
C ALA A 17 -16.23 7.57 2.14
N GLY A 18 -15.73 8.08 1.00
CA GLY A 18 -15.85 9.49 0.63
C GLY A 18 -14.80 10.42 1.27
N GLY A 19 -13.86 9.87 2.04
CA GLY A 19 -12.70 10.60 2.56
C GLY A 19 -11.58 10.76 1.51
N TYR A 20 -10.63 11.64 1.80
CA TYR A 20 -9.45 11.85 0.95
C TYR A 20 -8.59 10.59 0.84
N SER A 21 -8.00 10.38 -0.33
CA SER A 21 -6.95 9.39 -0.52
C SER A 21 -5.67 9.77 0.23
N ILE A 22 -4.81 8.78 0.50
CA ILE A 22 -3.53 9.04 1.16
C ILE A 22 -2.66 9.99 0.33
N ILE A 23 -2.68 9.84 -1.00
CA ILE A 23 -2.00 10.78 -1.92
C ILE A 23 -2.55 12.20 -1.73
N SER A 24 -3.88 12.37 -1.72
CA SER A 24 -4.51 13.68 -1.53
C SER A 24 -4.17 14.30 -0.17
N LEU A 25 -4.11 13.47 0.87
CA LEU A 25 -3.75 13.89 2.23
C LEU A 25 -2.29 14.39 2.28
N GLU A 26 -1.35 13.62 1.73
CA GLU A 26 0.07 14.02 1.64
C GLU A 26 0.24 15.31 0.83
N GLN A 27 -0.44 15.45 -0.32
CA GLN A 27 -0.33 16.64 -1.15
C GLN A 27 -0.87 17.90 -0.46
N ARG A 28 -1.99 17.79 0.26
CA ARG A 28 -2.67 18.95 0.84
C ARG A 28 -2.12 19.37 2.20
N TRP A 29 -1.69 18.41 3.01
CA TRP A 29 -1.28 18.67 4.40
C TRP A 29 0.12 18.14 4.74
N GLY A 30 0.76 17.37 3.87
CA GLY A 30 2.09 16.79 4.12
C GLY A 30 2.12 15.99 5.42
N VAL A 31 3.15 16.17 6.24
CA VAL A 31 3.25 15.49 7.54
C VAL A 31 2.17 15.91 8.56
N LYS A 32 1.45 17.02 8.34
CA LYS A 32 0.49 17.57 9.33
C LYS A 32 -0.76 16.71 9.53
N TRP A 33 -1.16 15.89 8.56
CA TRP A 33 -2.32 15.00 8.74
C TRP A 33 -1.99 13.71 9.48
N ARG A 34 -0.70 13.40 9.70
CA ARG A 34 -0.20 12.19 10.35
C ARG A 34 0.69 12.52 11.55
N GLN A 35 0.23 13.39 12.44
CA GLN A 35 1.04 13.82 13.59
C GLN A 35 1.09 12.76 14.70
N ASP A 36 0.04 11.94 14.82
CA ASP A 36 0.00 10.85 15.79
C ASP A 36 0.96 9.72 15.38
N ASP A 37 1.62 9.11 16.36
CA ASP A 37 2.61 8.05 16.10
C ASP A 37 1.95 6.80 15.50
N LYS A 38 0.68 6.56 15.82
CA LYS A 38 -0.11 5.51 15.19
C LYS A 38 -0.27 5.78 13.70
N GLU A 39 -0.65 6.99 13.32
CA GLU A 39 -0.82 7.41 11.92
C GLU A 39 0.49 7.36 11.14
N LYS A 40 1.60 7.81 11.74
CA LYS A 40 2.93 7.70 11.12
C LYS A 40 3.30 6.25 10.82
N LYS A 41 3.15 5.35 11.79
CA LYS A 41 3.43 3.91 11.62
C LYS A 41 2.55 3.32 10.52
N PHE A 42 1.27 3.68 10.53
CA PHE A 42 0.31 3.25 9.54
C PHE A 42 0.63 3.74 8.13
N TYR A 43 1.05 4.99 7.98
CA TYR A 43 1.48 5.55 6.70
C TYR A 43 2.75 4.85 6.21
N ASN A 44 3.78 4.72 7.06
CA ASN A 44 5.07 4.17 6.64
C ASN A 44 4.94 2.72 6.16
N ARG A 45 4.18 1.88 6.87
CA ARG A 45 3.94 0.48 6.46
C ARG A 45 3.28 0.40 5.08
N ARG A 46 2.24 1.22 4.87
CA ARG A 46 1.50 1.29 3.60
C ARG A 46 2.36 1.81 2.46
N ARG A 47 3.10 2.90 2.71
CA ARG A 47 4.02 3.49 1.73
C ARG A 47 5.07 2.48 1.30
N SER A 48 5.59 1.71 2.24
CA SER A 48 6.61 0.69 1.99
C SER A 48 6.10 -0.38 1.02
N ILE A 49 4.89 -0.93 1.25
CA ILE A 49 4.26 -1.90 0.35
C ILE A 49 4.00 -1.29 -1.03
N ILE A 50 3.37 -0.11 -1.08
CA ILE A 50 3.02 0.56 -2.35
C ILE A 50 4.28 0.86 -3.17
N ALA A 51 5.34 1.36 -2.54
CA ALA A 51 6.59 1.67 -3.23
C ALA A 51 7.27 0.42 -3.81
N THR A 52 7.21 -0.72 -3.11
CA THR A 52 7.72 -1.99 -3.64
C THR A 52 6.92 -2.47 -4.84
N ILE A 53 5.59 -2.34 -4.80
CA ILE A 53 4.71 -2.72 -5.92
C ILE A 53 4.93 -1.79 -7.13
N GLU A 54 5.08 -0.49 -6.89
CA GLU A 54 5.39 0.52 -7.92
C GLU A 54 6.71 0.19 -8.62
N LYS A 55 7.77 -0.07 -7.84
CA LYS A 55 9.07 -0.50 -8.37
C LYS A 55 8.97 -1.77 -9.21
N TYR A 56 8.23 -2.79 -8.74
CA TYR A 56 8.02 -4.02 -9.50
C TYR A 56 7.27 -3.76 -10.82
N ALA A 57 6.25 -2.91 -10.80
CA ALA A 57 5.51 -2.54 -11.99
C ALA A 57 6.42 -1.89 -13.05
N GLU A 58 7.31 -0.99 -12.62
CA GLU A 58 8.32 -0.35 -13.46
C GLU A 58 9.33 -1.35 -14.02
N GLU A 59 9.92 -2.20 -13.17
CA GLU A 59 10.95 -3.19 -13.56
C GLU A 59 10.41 -4.24 -14.54
N HIS A 60 9.13 -4.61 -14.42
CA HIS A 60 8.48 -5.60 -15.27
C HIS A 60 7.66 -4.99 -16.42
N ASN A 61 7.61 -3.65 -16.53
CA ASN A 61 6.83 -2.93 -17.53
C ASN A 61 5.36 -3.38 -17.59
N ILE A 62 4.74 -3.52 -16.41
CA ILE A 62 3.31 -3.84 -16.24
C ILE A 62 2.58 -2.68 -15.57
N THR A 63 1.26 -2.67 -15.65
CA THR A 63 0.48 -1.63 -14.97
C THR A 63 0.53 -1.81 -13.46
N MET A 64 0.38 -0.70 -12.73
CA MET A 64 0.28 -0.72 -11.26
C MET A 64 -0.86 -1.62 -10.78
N GLU A 65 -2.00 -1.62 -11.47
CA GLU A 65 -3.14 -2.47 -11.14
C GLU A 65 -2.80 -3.97 -11.31
N THR A 66 -2.09 -4.33 -12.38
CA THR A 66 -1.58 -5.70 -12.59
C THR A 66 -0.63 -6.10 -11.47
N ALA A 67 0.33 -5.24 -11.09
CA ALA A 67 1.28 -5.52 -10.02
C ALA A 67 0.59 -5.66 -8.65
N VAL A 68 -0.43 -4.83 -8.35
CA VAL A 68 -1.25 -4.93 -7.13
C VAL A 68 -2.00 -6.26 -7.07
N ASN A 69 -2.59 -6.70 -8.19
CA ASN A 69 -3.32 -7.97 -8.24
C ASN A 69 -2.37 -9.15 -8.04
N LEU A 70 -1.19 -9.15 -8.66
CA LEU A 70 -0.16 -10.18 -8.45
C LEU A 70 0.32 -10.23 -6.99
N ALA A 71 0.58 -9.07 -6.39
CA ALA A 71 0.95 -8.97 -4.98
C ALA A 71 -0.14 -9.49 -4.04
N GLU A 72 -1.42 -9.18 -4.33
CA GLU A 72 -2.56 -9.65 -3.56
C GLU A 72 -2.76 -11.16 -3.68
N GLU A 73 -2.66 -11.71 -4.89
CA GLU A 73 -2.73 -13.14 -5.15
C GLU A 73 -1.65 -13.89 -4.36
N ASN A 74 -0.41 -13.40 -4.40
CA ASN A 74 0.68 -14.02 -3.67
C ASN A 74 0.49 -13.93 -2.14
N ARG A 75 0.10 -12.75 -1.63
CA ARG A 75 -0.23 -12.54 -0.21
C ARG A 75 -1.32 -13.51 0.25
N SER A 76 -2.40 -13.65 -0.54
CA SER A 76 -3.55 -14.51 -0.25
C SER A 76 -3.15 -15.97 -0.24
N ARG A 77 -2.43 -16.44 -1.28
CA ARG A 77 -1.88 -17.79 -1.39
C ARG A 77 -1.04 -18.18 -0.18
N ARG A 78 -0.21 -17.25 0.31
CA ARG A 78 0.67 -17.45 1.47
C ARG A 78 0.02 -17.11 2.81
N SER A 79 -1.27 -16.72 2.79
CA SER A 79 -2.04 -16.30 3.97
C SER A 79 -1.33 -15.24 4.83
N LYS A 80 -0.66 -14.27 4.18
CA LYS A 80 0.12 -13.22 4.86
C LYS A 80 -0.72 -11.98 5.13
N SER A 81 -0.40 -11.29 6.22
CA SER A 81 -1.01 -10.00 6.55
C SER A 81 -0.27 -8.85 5.85
N LEU A 82 -0.92 -7.70 5.70
CA LEU A 82 -0.24 -6.48 5.25
C LEU A 82 0.90 -6.07 6.20
N HIS A 83 0.76 -6.36 7.49
CA HIS A 83 1.85 -6.11 8.43
C HIS A 83 3.10 -6.94 8.08
N TYR A 84 2.92 -8.23 7.78
CA TYR A 84 4.01 -9.10 7.37
C TYR A 84 4.67 -8.59 6.08
N LEU A 85 3.87 -8.20 5.08
CA LEU A 85 4.39 -7.66 3.83
C LEU A 85 5.24 -6.39 4.04
N ALA A 86 4.82 -5.50 4.95
CA ALA A 86 5.57 -4.28 5.26
C ALA A 86 6.88 -4.54 6.05
N GLU A 87 7.05 -5.72 6.63
CA GLU A 87 8.29 -6.14 7.30
C GLU A 87 9.20 -6.98 6.38
N HIS A 88 8.64 -7.55 5.30
CA HIS A 88 9.30 -8.51 4.40
C HIS A 88 8.96 -8.19 2.95
N ASN A 89 9.26 -6.96 2.53
CA ASN A 89 8.89 -6.41 1.22
C ASN A 89 9.49 -7.18 0.06
N ASP A 90 10.68 -7.73 0.24
CA ASP A 90 11.37 -8.61 -0.71
C ASP A 90 10.51 -9.80 -1.09
N THR A 91 9.67 -10.27 -0.16
CA THR A 91 8.81 -11.43 -0.39
C THR A 91 7.46 -11.13 -1.03
N ILE A 92 7.15 -9.87 -1.40
CA ILE A 92 5.82 -9.52 -1.92
C ILE A 92 5.48 -10.30 -3.20
N PHE A 93 6.49 -10.56 -4.05
CA PHE A 93 6.32 -11.23 -5.35
C PHE A 93 6.91 -12.66 -5.42
N ASP A 94 7.39 -13.22 -4.31
CA ASP A 94 7.89 -14.62 -4.19
C ASP A 94 6.76 -15.67 -4.14
#